data_AF-A0AAW1IGM6-F1
#
_entry.id   AF-A0AAW1IGM6-F1
#
_cell.length_a   1.000
_cell.length_b   1.000
_cell.length_c   1.000
_cell.angle_alpha   90.00
_cell.angle_beta   90.00
_cell.angle_gamma   90.00
#
_symmetry.space_group_name_H-M   'P 1'
#
loop_
_entity.id
_entity.type
_entity.pdbx_description
1 polymer ?
#
loop_
_entity_poly.entity_id
_entity_poly.type
_entity_poly.pdbx_seq_one_letter_code
_entity_poly.pdbx_strand_id
1 'polypeptide(L)'
;MRGTSKIPTNKYFTNKFAHLQLPISNEEELQRVELTCSIREGNEDLAHIMSLAGGDSVNEAVNLMLRKLLTKDISMEYSLKGRQNKRAFYKLRIYKILTDAVRVRVKSATDADIHKHVGRWLAVAGDREGGRKKRNVLSENYVH
;
A
#
# COMPACT_ATOMS: atom_id res chain seq x y z
N MET A 1 4.86 14.84 52.17
CA MET A 1 4.77 13.60 51.37
C MET A 1 3.56 13.69 50.46
N ARG A 2 3.72 14.11 49.19
CA ARG A 2 2.68 14.01 48.17
C ARG A 2 3.21 13.05 47.12
N GLY A 3 2.50 11.94 46.95
CA GLY A 3 2.92 10.77 46.21
C GLY A 3 3.29 11.11 44.78
N THR A 4 4.43 10.58 44.37
CA THR A 4 4.91 10.57 42.99
C THR A 4 4.03 9.68 42.12
N SER A 5 3.93 10.11 40.86
CA SER A 5 3.29 9.47 39.72
C SER A 5 3.39 7.95 39.67
N LYS A 6 2.27 7.29 39.38
CA LYS A 6 2.22 6.08 38.57
C LYS A 6 1.00 6.12 37.66
N ILE A 7 1.14 6.75 36.49
CA ILE A 7 0.29 6.40 35.35
C ILE A 7 0.74 5.00 34.91
N PRO A 8 -0.08 3.94 34.99
CA PRO A 8 0.29 2.66 34.43
C PRO A 8 0.33 2.78 32.91
N THR A 9 1.54 2.78 32.35
CA THR A 9 1.77 2.60 30.92
C THR A 9 1.22 1.23 30.51
N ASN A 10 0.14 1.25 29.74
CA ASN A 10 -0.59 0.09 29.26
C ASN A 10 0.33 -0.87 28.48
N LYS A 11 0.58 -2.05 29.07
CA LYS A 11 1.41 -3.15 28.53
C LYS A 11 0.64 -4.07 27.55
N TYR A 12 -0.56 -3.68 27.09
CA TYR A 12 -1.45 -4.52 26.28
C TYR A 12 -2.09 -3.81 25.09
N PHE A 13 -1.42 -2.83 24.48
CA PHE A 13 -1.84 -2.40 23.15
C PHE A 13 -1.32 -3.39 22.11
N THR A 14 -1.82 -4.63 22.16
CA THR A 14 -1.62 -5.62 21.10
C THR A 14 -2.21 -5.01 19.83
N ASN A 15 -1.37 -4.72 18.85
CA ASN A 15 -1.85 -4.21 17.56
C ASN A 15 -2.86 -5.22 17.00
N LYS A 16 -4.15 -4.84 16.96
CA LYS A 16 -5.26 -5.68 16.50
C LYS A 16 -4.98 -6.31 15.13
N PHE A 17 -4.15 -5.66 14.32
CA PHE A 17 -3.81 -6.05 12.96
C PHE A 17 -2.40 -6.65 12.82
N ALA A 18 -1.77 -7.12 13.89
CA ALA A 18 -0.43 -7.72 13.83
C ALA A 18 -0.33 -8.92 12.86
N HIS A 19 -1.45 -9.54 12.52
CA HIS A 19 -1.53 -10.62 11.53
C HIS A 19 -1.42 -10.12 10.06
N LEU A 20 -1.67 -8.83 9.82
CA LEU A 20 -1.43 -8.14 8.55
C LEU A 20 -0.12 -7.38 8.69
N GLN A 21 0.99 -8.08 8.46
CA GLN A 21 2.34 -7.52 8.48
C GLN A 21 2.49 -6.51 7.32
N LEU A 22 2.29 -5.22 7.62
CA LEU A 22 2.37 -4.11 6.68
C LEU A 22 3.50 -3.14 7.09
N PRO A 23 4.18 -2.48 6.14
CA PRO A 23 4.03 -2.64 4.69
C PRO A 23 4.65 -3.94 4.17
N ILE A 24 4.05 -4.49 3.11
CA ILE A 24 4.50 -5.71 2.43
C ILE A 24 5.82 -5.43 1.73
N SER A 25 6.84 -6.22 2.06
CA SER A 25 8.21 -6.03 1.59
C SER A 25 8.62 -7.00 0.48
N ASN A 26 7.99 -8.17 0.42
CA ASN A 26 8.33 -9.24 -0.50
C ASN A 26 7.11 -10.07 -0.92
N GLU A 27 7.31 -10.94 -1.91
CA GLU A 27 6.24 -11.77 -2.46
C GLU A 27 5.67 -12.78 -1.45
N GLU A 28 6.49 -13.32 -0.55
CA GLU A 28 6.02 -14.30 0.46
C GLU A 28 5.05 -13.65 1.46
N GLU A 29 5.37 -12.43 1.90
CA GLU A 29 4.47 -11.59 2.70
C GLU A 29 3.19 -11.24 1.95
N LEU A 30 3.30 -10.93 0.66
CA LEU A 30 2.13 -10.64 -0.17
C LEU A 30 1.19 -11.85 -0.24
N GLN A 31 1.73 -13.06 -0.46
CA GLN A 31 0.94 -14.29 -0.50
C GLN A 31 0.28 -14.59 0.86
N ARG A 32 0.97 -14.35 1.97
CA ARG A 32 0.36 -14.44 3.31
C ARG A 32 -0.80 -13.46 3.48
N VAL A 33 -0.62 -12.19 3.10
CA VAL A 33 -1.69 -11.19 3.20
C VAL A 33 -2.85 -11.56 2.28
N GLU A 34 -2.59 -12.04 1.06
CA GLU A 34 -3.64 -12.51 0.15
C GLU A 34 -4.44 -13.67 0.76
N LEU A 35 -3.78 -14.65 1.39
CA LEU A 35 -4.43 -15.76 2.10
C LEU A 35 -5.23 -15.26 3.30
N THR A 36 -4.65 -14.41 4.15
CA THR A 36 -5.36 -13.78 5.27
C THR A 36 -6.59 -13.00 4.80
N CYS A 37 -6.52 -12.31 3.67
CA CYS A 37 -7.67 -11.58 3.12
C CYS A 37 -8.69 -12.51 2.44
N SER A 38 -8.38 -13.79 2.21
CA SER A 38 -9.35 -14.74 1.65
C SER A 38 -10.44 -15.13 2.65
N ILE A 39 -10.17 -14.97 3.94
CA ILE A 39 -11.18 -15.09 4.99
C ILE A 39 -11.83 -13.73 5.26
N ARG A 40 -13.09 -13.75 5.72
CA ARG A 40 -13.90 -12.55 5.91
C ARG A 40 -13.26 -11.56 6.89
N GLU A 41 -12.77 -12.04 8.02
CA GLU A 41 -12.17 -11.20 9.07
C GLU A 41 -10.94 -10.44 8.56
N GLY A 42 -9.99 -11.13 7.92
CA GLY A 42 -8.80 -10.48 7.36
C GLY A 42 -9.11 -9.49 6.24
N ASN A 43 -10.18 -9.73 5.46
CA ASN A 43 -10.68 -8.78 4.48
C ASN A 43 -11.19 -7.49 5.14
N GLU A 44 -12.07 -7.63 6.14
CA GLU A 44 -12.64 -6.53 6.91
C GLU A 44 -11.54 -5.73 7.65
N ASP A 45 -10.54 -6.41 8.19
CA ASP A 45 -9.40 -5.80 8.86
C ASP A 45 -8.53 -4.99 7.91
N LEU A 46 -8.19 -5.53 6.73
CA LEU A 46 -7.43 -4.77 5.73
C LEU A 46 -8.23 -3.56 5.22
N ALA A 47 -9.52 -3.75 4.94
CA ALA A 47 -10.41 -2.66 4.53
C ALA A 47 -10.45 -1.55 5.58
N HIS A 48 -10.53 -1.92 6.87
CA HIS A 48 -10.49 -0.98 7.97
C HIS A 48 -9.16 -0.20 7.99
N ILE A 49 -8.02 -0.89 7.93
CA ILE A 49 -6.68 -0.26 7.91
C ILE A 49 -6.55 0.75 6.78
N MET A 50 -7.07 0.43 5.59
CA MET A 50 -7.07 1.30 4.42
C MET A 50 -7.97 2.51 4.59
N SER A 51 -9.16 2.34 5.16
CA SER A 51 -10.11 3.44 5.40
C SER A 51 -9.50 4.56 6.28
N LEU A 52 -8.59 4.18 7.18
CA LEU A 52 -7.86 5.09 8.07
C LEU A 52 -6.73 5.87 7.38
N ALA A 53 -6.37 5.56 6.13
CA ALA A 53 -5.29 6.26 5.42
C ALA A 53 -5.64 7.71 5.05
N GLY A 54 -6.92 8.04 4.89
CA GLY A 54 -7.40 9.39 4.54
C GLY A 54 -7.42 9.65 3.02
N GLY A 55 -7.40 10.94 2.66
CA GLY A 55 -7.40 11.45 1.28
C GLY A 55 -8.78 11.88 0.78
N ASP A 56 -8.85 13.09 0.21
CA ASP A 56 -10.11 13.71 -0.23
C ASP A 56 -10.33 13.60 -1.75
N SER A 57 -9.35 13.04 -2.47
CA SER A 57 -9.43 12.72 -3.89
C SER A 57 -9.01 11.27 -4.16
N VAL A 58 -9.46 10.70 -5.29
CA VAL A 58 -9.07 9.33 -5.70
C VAL A 58 -7.55 9.18 -5.74
N ASN A 59 -6.85 10.16 -6.30
CA ASN A 59 -5.40 10.14 -6.40
C ASN A 59 -4.72 10.09 -5.03
N GLU A 60 -5.18 10.93 -4.10
CA GLU A 60 -4.61 11.02 -2.76
C GLU A 60 -4.91 9.78 -1.92
N ALA A 61 -6.17 9.32 -1.93
CA ALA A 61 -6.59 8.09 -1.24
C ALA A 61 -5.77 6.89 -1.73
N VAL A 62 -5.66 6.70 -3.05
CA VAL A 62 -4.82 5.63 -3.65
C VAL A 62 -3.36 5.78 -3.21
N ASN A 63 -2.81 7.00 -3.18
CA ASN A 63 -1.42 7.23 -2.81
C ASN A 63 -1.15 6.83 -1.35
N LEU A 64 -1.99 7.30 -0.43
CA LEU A 64 -1.86 7.05 1.00
C LEU A 64 -2.07 5.57 1.34
N MET A 65 -3.09 4.94 0.75
CA MET A 65 -3.35 3.52 0.96
C MET A 65 -2.20 2.65 0.42
N LEU A 66 -1.73 2.89 -0.82
CA LEU A 66 -0.64 2.09 -1.40
C LEU A 66 0.69 2.28 -0.67
N ARG A 67 0.99 3.49 -0.16
CA ARG A 67 2.18 3.72 0.69
C ARG A 67 2.13 2.95 2.01
N LYS A 68 0.93 2.78 2.56
CA LYS A 68 0.72 2.01 3.80
C LYS A 68 0.82 0.51 3.55
N LEU A 69 0.45 0.06 2.35
CA LEU A 69 0.44 -1.35 1.96
C LEU A 69 1.79 -1.87 1.48
N LEU A 70 2.48 -1.14 0.61
CA LEU A 70 3.54 -1.69 -0.22
C LEU A 70 4.82 -0.88 -0.04
N THR A 71 5.92 -1.59 0.16
CA THR A 71 7.26 -1.02 0.01
C THR A 71 7.57 -0.72 -1.46
N LYS A 72 8.65 0.02 -1.69
CA LYS A 72 9.17 0.25 -3.03
C LYS A 72 9.52 -1.08 -3.74
N ASP A 73 10.17 -2.00 -3.03
CA ASP A 73 10.70 -3.23 -3.61
C ASP A 73 9.59 -4.08 -4.22
N ILE A 74 8.56 -4.41 -3.43
CA ILE A 74 7.40 -5.14 -3.97
C ILE A 74 6.65 -4.32 -5.03
N SER A 75 6.58 -3.00 -4.90
CA SER A 75 5.92 -2.14 -5.90
C SER A 75 6.60 -2.23 -7.28
N MET A 76 7.91 -2.46 -7.33
CA MET A 76 8.65 -2.55 -8.59
C MET A 76 8.38 -3.85 -9.35
N GLU A 77 8.02 -4.93 -8.65
CA GLU A 77 7.70 -6.24 -9.23
C GLU A 77 6.32 -6.29 -9.90
N TYR A 78 5.47 -5.31 -9.61
CA TYR A 78 4.11 -5.24 -10.10
C TYR A 78 3.93 -4.11 -11.11
N SER A 79 3.03 -4.35 -12.05
CA SER A 79 2.36 -3.30 -12.79
C SER A 79 0.86 -3.55 -12.71
N LEU A 80 0.06 -2.54 -13.05
CA LEU A 80 -1.38 -2.70 -12.94
C LEU A 80 -1.90 -3.90 -13.72
N LYS A 81 -1.47 -4.08 -14.98
CA LYS A 81 -1.96 -5.14 -15.89
C LYS A 81 -0.95 -6.27 -16.16
N GLY A 82 0.24 -6.25 -15.55
CA GLY A 82 1.28 -7.25 -15.79
C GLY A 82 2.12 -7.02 -17.06
N ARG A 83 2.50 -5.77 -17.34
CA ARG A 83 3.36 -5.39 -18.47
C ARG A 83 4.85 -5.51 -18.12
N GLN A 84 5.71 -5.61 -19.14
CA GLN A 84 7.17 -5.58 -18.99
C GLN A 84 7.70 -6.65 -18.01
N ASN A 85 7.21 -7.88 -18.13
CA ASN A 85 7.57 -9.01 -17.24
C ASN A 85 7.21 -8.82 -15.75
N LYS A 86 6.40 -7.81 -15.42
CA LYS A 86 5.88 -7.59 -14.07
C LYS A 86 4.59 -8.36 -13.84
N ARG A 87 4.29 -8.65 -12.58
CA ARG A 87 3.04 -9.30 -12.16
C ARG A 87 1.86 -8.32 -12.25
N ALA A 88 0.65 -8.85 -12.39
CA ALA A 88 -0.57 -8.07 -12.59
C ALA A 88 -1.25 -7.75 -11.24
N PHE A 89 -1.11 -6.52 -10.78
CA PHE A 89 -1.63 -6.09 -9.47
C PHE A 89 -3.16 -6.15 -9.38
N TYR A 90 -3.87 -5.83 -10.49
CA TYR A 90 -5.34 -5.81 -10.49
C TYR A 90 -6.00 -7.16 -10.23
N LYS A 91 -5.23 -8.27 -10.35
CA LYS A 91 -5.72 -9.62 -10.11
C LYS A 91 -5.71 -9.99 -8.62
N LEU A 92 -4.99 -9.24 -7.79
CA LEU A 92 -4.86 -9.50 -6.37
C LEU A 92 -6.14 -9.11 -5.62
N ARG A 93 -6.40 -9.78 -4.50
CA ARG A 93 -7.51 -9.46 -3.61
C ARG A 93 -7.30 -8.10 -2.93
N ILE A 94 -6.07 -7.77 -2.55
CA ILE A 94 -5.75 -6.46 -1.99
C ILE A 94 -6.13 -5.30 -2.92
N TYR A 95 -6.13 -5.49 -4.25
CA TYR A 95 -6.59 -4.48 -5.20
C TYR A 95 -8.11 -4.25 -5.10
N LYS A 96 -8.89 -5.32 -4.93
CA LYS A 96 -10.34 -5.21 -4.74
C LYS A 96 -10.66 -4.49 -3.44
N ILE A 97 -10.01 -4.88 -2.35
CA ILE A 97 -10.18 -4.25 -1.02
C ILE A 97 -9.79 -2.76 -1.08
N LEU A 98 -8.70 -2.42 -1.77
CA LEU A 98 -8.32 -1.02 -2.01
C LEU A 98 -9.39 -0.25 -2.77
N THR A 99 -9.97 -0.84 -3.81
CA THR A 99 -11.02 -0.21 -4.62
C THR A 99 -12.24 0.13 -3.77
N ASP A 100 -12.65 -0.81 -2.92
CA ASP A 100 -13.77 -0.61 -2.00
C ASP A 100 -13.46 0.45 -0.93
N ALA A 101 -12.25 0.41 -0.36
CA ALA A 101 -11.81 1.41 0.62
C ALA A 101 -11.73 2.82 0.03
N VAL A 102 -11.31 2.97 -1.23
CA VAL A 102 -11.32 4.26 -1.93
C VAL A 102 -12.75 4.78 -2.09
N ARG A 103 -13.72 3.93 -2.41
CA ARG A 103 -15.14 4.33 -2.56
C ARG A 103 -15.80 4.75 -1.25
N VAL A 104 -15.38 4.16 -0.13
CA VAL A 104 -15.83 4.61 1.20
C VAL A 104 -15.42 6.06 1.44
N ARG A 105 -14.25 6.48 0.95
CA ARG A 105 -13.77 7.86 1.07
C ARG A 105 -14.31 8.78 0.00
N VAL A 106 -14.18 8.38 -1.25
CA VAL A 106 -14.54 9.15 -2.44
C VAL A 106 -15.68 8.43 -3.14
N LYS A 107 -16.92 8.73 -2.73
CA LYS A 107 -18.13 8.00 -3.18
C LYS A 107 -18.33 8.01 -4.69
N SER A 108 -17.85 9.04 -5.38
CA SER A 108 -17.94 9.18 -6.85
C SER A 108 -16.84 8.45 -7.62
N ALA A 109 -15.90 7.77 -6.94
CA ALA A 109 -14.77 7.12 -7.58
C ALA A 109 -15.21 5.96 -8.50
N THR A 110 -14.90 6.11 -9.79
CA THR A 110 -15.15 5.05 -10.79
C THR A 110 -14.02 4.02 -10.78
N ASP A 111 -14.30 2.81 -11.29
CA ASP A 111 -13.25 1.80 -11.51
C ASP A 111 -12.14 2.35 -12.40
N ALA A 112 -12.50 3.10 -13.45
CA ALA A 112 -11.54 3.67 -14.39
C ALA A 112 -10.57 4.66 -13.71
N ASP A 113 -11.08 5.51 -12.80
CA ASP A 113 -10.26 6.46 -12.06
C ASP A 113 -9.30 5.75 -11.11
N ILE A 114 -9.82 4.81 -10.30
CA ILE A 114 -9.00 4.05 -9.35
C ILE A 114 -7.93 3.27 -10.10
N HIS A 115 -8.32 2.54 -11.16
CA HIS A 115 -7.41 1.76 -12.01
C HIS A 115 -6.30 2.63 -12.58
N LYS A 116 -6.65 3.79 -13.15
CA LYS A 116 -5.70 4.78 -13.68
C LYS A 116 -4.70 5.26 -12.62
N HIS A 117 -5.18 5.62 -11.43
CA HIS A 117 -4.32 6.14 -10.36
C HIS A 117 -3.41 5.06 -9.75
N VAL A 118 -3.91 3.84 -9.54
CA VAL A 118 -3.08 2.70 -9.08
C VAL A 118 -1.99 2.39 -10.12
N GLY A 119 -2.32 2.34 -11.41
CA GLY A 119 -1.35 2.08 -12.46
C GLY A 119 -0.26 3.14 -12.56
N ARG A 120 -0.64 4.41 -12.48
CA ARG A 120 0.34 5.53 -12.44
C ARG A 120 1.25 5.42 -11.22
N TRP A 121 0.68 5.11 -10.05
CA TRP A 121 1.44 4.94 -8.82
C TRP A 121 2.49 3.84 -8.99
N LEU A 122 2.11 2.64 -9.44
CA LEU A 122 3.04 1.52 -9.67
C LEU A 122 4.10 1.83 -10.75
N ALA A 123 3.71 2.52 -11.83
CA ALA A 123 4.65 2.86 -12.91
C ALA A 123 5.82 3.73 -12.43
N VAL A 124 5.60 4.61 -11.45
CA VAL A 124 6.64 5.47 -10.89
C VAL A 124 7.34 4.87 -9.65
N ALA A 125 7.14 3.58 -9.34
CA ALA A 125 7.75 2.95 -8.16
C ALA A 125 9.29 3.08 -8.14
N GLY A 126 9.93 2.87 -9.29
CA GLY A 126 11.39 2.99 -9.43
C GLY A 126 11.93 4.40 -9.19
N ASP A 127 11.11 5.44 -9.35
CA ASP A 127 11.51 6.84 -9.15
C ASP A 127 11.53 7.28 -7.69
N ARG A 128 10.90 6.50 -6.80
CA ARG A 128 10.83 6.79 -5.37
C ARG A 128 12.18 6.62 -4.70
N GLU A 129 12.35 7.27 -3.54
CA GLU A 129 13.56 7.18 -2.72
C GLU A 129 14.84 7.55 -3.50
N GLY A 130 14.76 8.61 -4.29
CA GLY A 130 15.90 9.11 -5.06
C GLY A 130 16.24 8.31 -6.32
N GLY A 131 15.43 7.31 -6.70
CA GLY A 131 15.67 6.53 -7.91
C GLY A 131 15.74 7.37 -9.19
N ARG A 132 14.94 8.43 -9.29
CA ARG A 132 15.03 9.39 -10.41
C ARG A 132 16.41 10.05 -10.51
N LYS A 133 17.00 10.45 -9.38
CA LYS A 133 18.34 11.07 -9.34
C LYS A 133 19.41 10.08 -9.80
N LYS A 134 19.33 8.81 -9.36
CA LYS A 134 20.25 7.74 -9.77
C LYS A 134 20.18 7.46 -11.28
N ARG A 135 18.97 7.45 -11.87
CA ARG A 135 18.80 7.25 -13.32
C ARG A 135 19.47 8.35 -14.14
N ASN A 136 19.29 9.61 -13.74
CA ASN A 136 19.88 10.74 -14.44
C ASN A 136 21.43 10.71 -14.41
N VAL A 137 22.01 10.38 -13.25
CA VAL A 137 23.48 10.23 -13.11
C VAL A 137 24.01 9.07 -13.97
N LEU A 138 23.30 7.94 -14.03
CA LEU A 138 23.69 6.81 -14.90
C LEU A 138 23.63 7.18 -16.38
N SER A 139 22.62 7.92 -16.83
CA SER A 139 22.54 8.35 -18.23
C SER A 139 23.65 9.33 -18.63
N GLU A 140 24.11 10.19 -17.71
CA GLU A 140 25.23 11.11 -17.97
C GLU A 140 26.57 10.38 -18.10
N ASN A 141 26.79 9.32 -17.33
CA ASN A 141 28.05 8.55 -17.32
C ASN A 141 28.26 7.62 -18.53
N TYR A 142 27.25 7.39 -19.37
CA TYR A 142 27.34 6.54 -20.57
C TYR A 142 27.45 7.33 -21.88
N VAL A 143 27.54 8.67 -21.82
CA VAL A 143 27.61 9.57 -22.99
C VAL A 143 29.06 10.01 -23.30
N HIS A 144 30.05 9.37 -22.69
CA HIS A 144 31.48 9.58 -22.95
C HIS A 144 32.16 8.24 -23.25
#